data_AF-A0A8T8HY67-F1
#
_entry.id   AF-A0A8T8HY67-F1
#
_cell.length_a   1.000
_cell.length_b   1.000
_cell.length_c   1.000
_cell.angle_alpha   90.00
_cell.angle_beta   90.00
_cell.angle_gamma   90.00
#
_symmetry.space_group_name_H-M   'P 1'
#
loop_
_entity.id
_entity.type
_entity.pdbx_description
1 polymer ?
#
loop_
_entity_poly.entity_id
_entity_poly.type
_entity_poly.pdbx_seq_one_letter_code
_entity_poly.pdbx_strand_id
1 'polypeptide(L)'
;GGGFGALMRLIVALHSGEPTCVVFDTPIFSAVQWLYLSAALGEERVVLHDSPPVLPVPGRVNLVPIGLVCATEVAADLFISNRPLNESTPKARADVVERRWFGAGSLLLAMHAGDPFTGAVLAAGTTAVPLGDFMPGQQYLVL
;
A
#
# COMPACT_ATOMS: atom_id res chain seq x y z
N GLY A 1 -2.92 -1.46 3.23
CA GLY A 1 -4.39 -1.35 3.12
C GLY A 1 -4.74 -0.71 1.81
N GLY A 2 -5.43 -1.42 0.92
CA GLY A 2 -5.88 -0.95 -0.39
C GLY A 2 -7.35 -0.55 -0.43
N GLY A 3 -8.06 -0.64 0.71
CA GLY A 3 -9.49 -0.35 0.79
C GLY A 3 -10.28 -1.32 -0.10
N PHE A 4 -11.23 -0.81 -0.89
CA PHE A 4 -11.99 -1.63 -1.83
C PHE A 4 -11.27 -1.89 -3.17
N GLY A 5 -10.03 -1.42 -3.37
CA GLY A 5 -9.25 -1.65 -4.58
C GLY A 5 -9.40 -0.60 -5.70
N ALA A 6 -10.22 0.44 -5.51
CA ALA A 6 -10.43 1.48 -6.52
C ALA A 6 -9.13 2.19 -6.96
N LEU A 7 -8.20 2.43 -6.02
CA LEU A 7 -6.89 2.99 -6.35
C LEU A 7 -6.07 2.05 -7.25
N MET A 8 -6.09 0.74 -6.98
CA MET A 8 -5.36 -0.23 -7.80
C MET A 8 -5.90 -0.25 -9.23
N ARG A 9 -7.24 -0.20 -9.38
CA ARG A 9 -7.87 -0.07 -10.69
C ARG A 9 -7.39 1.18 -11.44
N LEU A 10 -7.28 2.32 -10.75
CA LEU A 10 -6.77 3.56 -11.35
C LEU A 10 -5.29 3.45 -11.72
N ILE A 11 -4.45 2.89 -10.85
CA ILE A 11 -3.02 2.69 -11.12
C ILE A 11 -2.85 1.80 -12.36
N VAL A 12 -3.55 0.66 -12.43
CA VAL A 12 -3.49 -0.23 -13.59
C VAL A 12 -3.97 0.46 -14.87
N ALA A 13 -5.03 1.26 -14.81
CA ALA A 13 -5.58 1.94 -15.98
C ALA A 13 -4.70 3.11 -16.49
N LEU A 14 -4.01 3.81 -15.58
CA LEU A 14 -3.19 4.98 -15.89
C LEU A 14 -1.73 4.62 -16.18
N HIS A 15 -1.26 3.48 -15.67
CA HIS A 15 0.10 3.02 -15.91
C HIS A 15 0.23 2.55 -17.36
N SER A 16 1.28 3.02 -18.04
CA SER A 16 1.63 2.50 -19.38
C SER A 16 2.26 1.11 -19.22
N GLY A 17 1.52 0.04 -19.52
CA GLY A 17 1.99 -1.34 -19.45
C GLY A 17 1.32 -2.16 -18.34
N GLU A 18 2.01 -3.19 -17.85
CA GLU A 18 1.48 -4.11 -16.83
C GLU A 18 2.22 -3.91 -15.50
N PRO A 19 1.75 -3.01 -14.61
CA PRO A 19 2.39 -2.81 -13.33
C PRO A 19 2.23 -4.05 -12.43
N THR A 20 3.28 -4.37 -11.68
CA THR A 20 3.18 -5.34 -10.58
C THR A 20 2.75 -4.59 -9.32
N CYS A 21 1.52 -4.79 -8.88
CA CYS A 21 1.01 -4.16 -7.67
C CYS A 21 0.96 -5.19 -6.55
N VAL A 22 1.49 -4.86 -5.37
CA VAL A 22 1.36 -5.69 -4.16
C VAL A 22 0.53 -4.95 -3.14
N VAL A 23 -0.56 -5.56 -2.69
CA VAL A 23 -1.49 -4.95 -1.74
C VAL A 23 -1.56 -5.80 -0.49
N PHE A 24 -1.03 -5.27 0.61
CA PHE A 24 -1.25 -5.84 1.93
C PHE A 24 -2.55 -5.31 2.54
N ASP A 25 -3.47 -6.19 2.91
CA ASP A 25 -4.69 -5.84 3.63
C ASP A 25 -5.15 -6.97 4.55
N THR A 26 -6.14 -6.73 5.39
CA THR A 26 -6.76 -7.79 6.19
C THR A 26 -7.32 -8.89 5.27
N PRO A 27 -7.43 -10.15 5.75
CA PRO A 27 -7.91 -11.26 4.91
C PRO A 27 -9.28 -11.00 4.28
N ILE A 28 -10.22 -10.40 5.03
CA ILE A 28 -11.56 -10.09 4.54
C ILE A 28 -11.52 -9.04 3.43
N PHE A 29 -10.76 -7.95 3.62
CA PHE A 29 -10.62 -6.94 2.58
C PHE A 29 -9.88 -7.47 1.36
N SER A 30 -8.89 -8.35 1.53
CA SER A 30 -8.21 -9.01 0.41
C SER A 30 -9.18 -9.81 -0.45
N ALA A 31 -10.12 -10.55 0.16
CA ALA A 31 -11.16 -11.28 -0.58
C ALA A 31 -12.14 -10.35 -1.31
N VAL A 32 -12.58 -9.27 -0.66
CA VAL A 32 -13.47 -8.26 -1.29
C VAL A 32 -12.77 -7.57 -2.45
N GLN A 33 -11.50 -7.19 -2.28
CA GLN A 33 -10.67 -6.61 -3.33
C GLN A 33 -10.47 -7.58 -4.49
N TRP A 34 -10.28 -8.88 -4.22
CA TRP A 34 -10.17 -9.89 -5.27
C TRP A 34 -11.44 -9.93 -6.10
N LEU A 35 -12.62 -10.04 -5.47
CA LEU A 35 -13.89 -10.04 -6.18
C LEU A 35 -14.08 -8.78 -7.05
N TYR A 36 -13.84 -7.59 -6.46
CA TYR A 36 -13.99 -6.33 -7.17
C TYR A 36 -13.01 -6.17 -8.34
N LEU A 37 -11.72 -6.44 -8.11
CA LEU A 37 -10.67 -6.24 -9.10
C LEU A 37 -10.73 -7.29 -10.20
N SER A 38 -11.03 -8.55 -9.87
CA SER A 38 -11.23 -9.60 -10.87
C SER A 38 -12.40 -9.27 -11.81
N ALA A 39 -13.50 -8.73 -11.27
CA ALA A 39 -14.62 -8.28 -12.09
C ALA A 39 -14.27 -7.04 -12.95
N ALA A 40 -13.43 -6.13 -12.44
CA ALA A 40 -13.11 -4.88 -13.11
C ALA A 40 -11.95 -4.99 -14.13
N LEU A 41 -11.00 -5.89 -13.90
CA LEU A 41 -9.76 -6.01 -14.67
C LEU A 41 -9.66 -7.33 -15.44
N GLY A 42 -10.41 -8.37 -15.04
CA GLY A 42 -10.21 -9.75 -15.48
C GLY A 42 -9.64 -10.59 -14.34
N GLU A 43 -10.17 -11.79 -14.14
CA GLU A 43 -9.76 -12.69 -13.05
C GLU A 43 -8.29 -13.07 -13.13
N GLU A 44 -7.78 -13.26 -14.35
CA GLU A 44 -6.37 -13.57 -14.59
C GLU A 44 -5.42 -12.43 -14.24
N ARG A 45 -5.92 -11.19 -14.08
CA ARG A 45 -5.12 -10.02 -13.69
C ARG A 45 -4.83 -9.96 -12.18
N VAL A 46 -5.55 -10.73 -11.36
CA VAL A 46 -5.55 -10.56 -9.91
C VAL A 46 -5.22 -11.88 -9.23
N VAL A 47 -4.19 -11.86 -8.39
CA VAL A 47 -3.73 -13.03 -7.63
C VAL A 47 -4.05 -12.81 -6.16
N LEU A 48 -4.83 -13.71 -5.55
CA LEU A 48 -5.01 -13.75 -4.11
C LEU A 48 -4.08 -14.82 -3.53
N HIS A 49 -3.13 -14.39 -2.71
CA HIS A 49 -2.20 -15.29 -2.03
C HIS A 49 -2.81 -15.79 -0.72
N ASP A 50 -2.71 -17.08 -0.44
CA ASP A 50 -3.31 -17.72 0.75
C ASP A 50 -2.32 -18.48 1.63
N SER A 51 -1.07 -18.63 1.19
CA SER A 51 -0.07 -19.45 1.84
C SER A 51 1.36 -18.92 1.61
N PRO A 52 2.31 -19.18 2.53
CA PRO A 52 3.72 -18.86 2.33
C PRO A 52 4.45 -19.95 1.50
N PRO A 53 5.57 -19.60 0.82
CA PRO A 53 6.11 -18.25 0.66
C PRO A 53 5.28 -17.43 -0.33
N VAL A 54 5.20 -16.12 -0.13
CA VAL A 54 4.50 -15.22 -1.05
C VAL A 54 5.50 -14.62 -2.04
N LEU A 55 5.36 -15.04 -3.30
CA LEU A 55 6.14 -14.53 -4.42
C LEU A 55 5.20 -13.75 -5.35
N PRO A 56 5.22 -12.41 -5.34
CA PRO A 56 4.37 -11.62 -6.22
C PRO A 56 4.56 -11.97 -7.70
N VAL A 57 3.45 -12.19 -8.40
CA VAL A 57 3.43 -12.50 -9.83
C VAL A 57 3.63 -11.19 -10.62
N PRO A 58 4.66 -11.12 -11.49
CA PRO A 58 4.91 -9.92 -12.30
C PRO A 58 3.71 -9.56 -13.21
N GLY A 59 3.46 -8.25 -13.36
CA GLY A 59 2.39 -7.71 -14.23
C GLY A 59 0.97 -7.88 -13.68
N ARG A 60 0.83 -8.37 -12.44
CA ARG A 60 -0.46 -8.66 -11.80
C ARG A 60 -0.69 -7.78 -10.57
N VAL A 61 -1.96 -7.69 -10.17
CA VAL A 61 -2.35 -7.19 -8.85
C VAL A 61 -2.32 -8.36 -7.87
N ASN A 62 -1.34 -8.36 -6.98
CA ASN A 62 -1.10 -9.35 -5.96
C ASN A 62 -1.74 -8.88 -4.64
N LEU A 63 -2.82 -9.53 -4.25
CA LEU A 63 -3.51 -9.32 -2.99
C LEU A 63 -2.92 -10.27 -1.96
N VAL A 64 -2.35 -9.71 -0.90
CA VAL A 64 -1.64 -10.47 0.12
C VAL A 64 -2.27 -10.18 1.48
N PRO A 65 -2.94 -11.16 2.11
CA PRO A 65 -3.41 -11.05 3.48
C PRO A 65 -2.27 -10.63 4.42
N ILE A 66 -2.52 -9.67 5.30
CA ILE A 66 -1.49 -9.03 6.13
C ILE A 66 -0.74 -10.01 7.03
N GLY A 67 -1.36 -11.15 7.38
CA GLY A 67 -0.71 -12.23 8.13
C GLY A 67 0.47 -12.88 7.38
N LEU A 68 0.56 -12.70 6.06
CA LEU A 68 1.63 -13.21 5.20
C LEU A 68 2.71 -12.18 4.89
N VAL A 69 2.61 -10.93 5.40
CA VAL A 69 3.55 -9.85 5.08
C VAL A 69 5.01 -10.22 5.38
N CYS A 70 5.25 -10.93 6.48
CA CYS A 70 6.59 -11.36 6.86
C CYS A 70 7.17 -12.44 5.93
N ALA A 71 6.30 -13.19 5.24
CA ALA A 71 6.66 -14.24 4.30
C ALA A 71 6.62 -13.74 2.84
N THR A 72 6.51 -12.42 2.63
CA THR A 72 6.47 -11.80 1.31
C THR A 72 7.79 -11.12 1.01
N GLU A 73 8.40 -11.49 -0.10
CA GLU A 73 9.58 -10.80 -0.64
C GLU A 73 9.12 -9.79 -1.69
N VAL A 74 9.38 -8.50 -1.43
CA VAL A 74 9.02 -7.39 -2.33
C VAL A 74 10.18 -6.41 -2.40
N ALA A 75 10.50 -5.98 -3.61
CA ALA A 75 11.28 -4.78 -3.89
C ALA A 75 10.39 -3.85 -4.70
N ALA A 76 9.78 -2.88 -4.04
CA ALA A 76 8.87 -1.93 -4.66
C ALA A 76 9.62 -0.70 -5.16
N ASP A 77 9.12 -0.04 -6.21
CA ASP A 77 9.59 1.28 -6.62
C ASP A 77 8.87 2.40 -5.85
N LEU A 78 7.58 2.18 -5.56
CA LEU A 78 6.68 3.11 -4.87
C LEU A 78 5.94 2.41 -3.73
N PHE A 79 5.95 3.01 -2.55
CA PHE A 79 5.16 2.57 -1.40
C PHE A 79 4.01 3.55 -1.12
N ILE A 80 2.77 3.03 -1.07
CA ILE A 80 1.57 3.83 -0.82
C ILE A 80 0.89 3.37 0.48
N SER A 81 0.54 4.31 1.35
CA SER A 81 -0.32 4.05 2.50
C SER A 81 -1.36 5.15 2.66
N ASN A 82 -2.61 4.84 2.31
CA ASN A 82 -3.73 5.79 2.39
C ASN A 82 -4.46 5.70 3.73
N ARG A 83 -3.74 6.06 4.80
CA ARG A 83 -4.08 5.92 6.22
C ARG A 83 -3.55 4.67 6.93
N PRO A 84 -3.65 3.40 6.48
CA PRO A 84 -3.42 2.22 7.31
C PRO A 84 -2.27 2.24 8.32
N LEU A 85 -1.14 2.90 8.03
CA LEU A 85 -0.06 3.08 9.00
C LEU A 85 -0.43 3.94 10.22
N ASN A 86 -1.25 4.99 10.08
CA ASN A 86 -1.76 5.81 11.19
C ASN A 86 -2.64 5.01 12.18
N GLU A 87 -3.28 3.96 11.69
CA GLU A 87 -4.16 3.06 12.45
C GLU A 87 -3.43 1.79 12.91
N SER A 88 -2.20 1.58 12.43
CA SER A 88 -1.38 0.44 12.77
C SER A 88 -0.67 0.62 14.10
N THR A 89 -0.33 -0.51 14.74
CA THR A 89 0.46 -0.52 15.97
C THR A 89 1.87 0.06 15.74
N PRO A 90 2.53 0.59 16.77
CA PRO A 90 3.91 1.06 16.66
C PRO A 90 4.88 -0.01 16.11
N LYS A 91 4.69 -1.28 16.49
CA LYS A 91 5.49 -2.40 15.99
C LYS A 91 5.32 -2.60 14.47
N ALA A 92 4.10 -2.54 13.96
CA ALA A 92 3.85 -2.66 12.53
C ALA A 92 4.45 -1.49 11.73
N ARG A 93 4.39 -0.27 12.27
CA ARG A 93 5.05 0.90 11.67
C ARG A 93 6.56 0.74 11.64
N ALA A 94 7.15 0.28 12.75
CA ALA A 94 8.59 0.02 12.84
C ALA A 94 9.04 -1.05 11.83
N ASP A 95 8.31 -2.15 11.69
CA ASP A 95 8.63 -3.21 10.72
C ASP A 95 8.66 -2.68 9.27
N VAL A 96 7.71 -1.82 8.88
CA VAL A 96 7.73 -1.19 7.55
C VAL A 96 8.96 -0.29 7.35
N VAL A 97 9.35 0.47 8.37
CA VAL A 97 10.55 1.34 8.33
C VAL A 97 11.83 0.51 8.29
N GLU A 98 11.94 -0.53 9.11
CA GLU A 98 13.08 -1.46 9.14
C GLU A 98 13.25 -2.20 7.80
N ARG A 99 12.14 -2.54 7.15
CA ARG A 99 12.11 -3.08 5.77
C ARG A 99 12.38 -2.02 4.70
N ARG A 100 12.73 -0.79 5.08
CA ARG A 100 12.98 0.36 4.18
C ARG A 100 11.84 0.55 3.19
N TRP A 101 10.60 0.54 3.68
CA TRP A 101 9.40 0.70 2.84
C TRP A 101 9.29 -0.35 1.74
N PHE A 102 9.71 -1.60 2.03
CA PHE A 102 9.82 -2.68 1.06
C PHE A 102 10.72 -2.34 -0.13
N GLY A 103 11.78 -1.57 0.11
CA GLY A 103 12.75 -1.14 -0.90
C GLY A 103 12.34 0.09 -1.71
N ALA A 104 11.16 0.67 -1.47
CA ALA A 104 10.65 1.80 -2.24
C ALA A 104 11.53 3.05 -2.12
N GLY A 105 11.87 3.63 -3.28
CA GLY A 105 12.55 4.92 -3.38
C GLY A 105 11.58 6.10 -3.39
N SER A 106 10.31 5.87 -3.69
CA SER A 106 9.25 6.89 -3.69
C SER A 106 8.15 6.52 -2.69
N LEU A 107 7.60 7.53 -2.01
CA LEU A 107 6.60 7.34 -0.96
C LEU A 107 5.37 8.22 -1.21
N LEU A 108 4.18 7.67 -0.97
CA LEU A 108 2.92 8.43 -0.90
C LEU A 108 2.12 7.98 0.33
N LEU A 109 2.12 8.80 1.37
CA LEU A 109 1.49 8.46 2.65
C LEU A 109 0.41 9.49 2.98
N ALA A 110 -0.84 9.07 3.13
CA ALA A 110 -1.91 9.93 3.66
C ALA A 110 -1.95 9.79 5.19
N MET A 111 -1.79 10.91 5.91
CA MET A 111 -1.69 10.93 7.36
C MET A 111 -2.46 12.09 7.98
N HIS A 112 -2.84 11.94 9.26
CA HIS A 112 -3.33 13.05 10.06
C HIS A 112 -2.16 13.97 10.42
N ALA A 113 -2.36 15.28 10.30
CA ALA A 113 -1.38 16.26 10.74
C ALA A 113 -1.15 16.12 12.25
N GLY A 114 0.12 16.05 12.67
CA GLY A 114 0.48 15.86 14.08
C GLY A 114 0.49 14.42 14.57
N ASP A 115 0.25 13.42 13.71
CA ASP A 115 0.46 12.01 14.09
C ASP A 115 1.94 11.81 14.50
N PRO A 116 2.22 11.17 15.66
CA PRO A 116 3.59 10.99 16.15
C PRO A 116 4.54 10.29 15.17
N PHE A 117 4.01 9.44 14.28
CA PHE A 117 4.81 8.72 13.29
C PHE A 117 5.26 9.63 12.13
N THR A 118 4.63 10.79 11.93
CA THR A 118 5.01 11.78 10.92
C THR A 118 6.50 12.14 11.00
N GLY A 119 7.05 12.26 12.21
CA GLY A 119 8.46 12.61 12.39
C GLY A 119 9.42 11.58 11.79
N ALA A 120 9.11 10.28 11.95
CA ALA A 120 9.91 9.20 11.37
C ALA A 120 9.85 9.19 9.84
N VAL A 121 8.68 9.51 9.28
CA VAL A 121 8.48 9.61 7.83
C VAL A 121 9.21 10.82 7.24
N LEU A 122 9.11 11.99 7.88
CA LEU A 122 9.85 13.20 7.48
C LEU A 122 11.37 12.99 7.54
N ALA A 123 11.86 12.27 8.55
CA ALA A 123 13.28 11.91 8.65
C ALA A 123 13.76 11.00 7.49
N ALA A 124 12.85 10.32 6.79
CA ALA A 124 13.15 9.58 5.56
C ALA A 124 13.21 10.47 4.30
N GLY A 125 13.09 11.80 4.45
CA GLY A 125 13.25 12.78 3.37
C GLY A 125 11.95 13.21 2.69
N THR A 126 10.78 12.73 3.15
CA THR A 126 9.50 13.15 2.59
C THR A 126 9.19 14.62 2.87
N THR A 127 8.41 15.25 2.00
CA THR A 127 7.83 16.57 2.20
C THR A 127 6.34 16.46 2.58
N ALA A 128 5.90 17.28 3.54
CA ALA A 128 4.50 17.37 3.91
C ALA A 128 3.72 18.32 2.98
N VAL A 129 2.60 17.83 2.45
CA VAL A 129 1.68 18.57 1.57
C VAL A 129 0.29 18.57 2.22
N PRO A 130 -0.15 19.69 2.83
CA PRO A 130 -1.49 19.79 3.41
C PRO A 130 -2.57 19.64 2.34
N LEU A 131 -3.67 18.95 2.70
CA LEU A 131 -4.83 18.77 1.80
C LEU A 131 -5.76 20.00 1.75
N GLY A 132 -5.45 21.04 2.53
CA GLY A 132 -6.21 22.29 2.56
C GLY A 132 -7.52 22.22 3.34
N ASP A 133 -8.32 23.27 3.23
CA ASP A 133 -9.49 23.51 4.08
C ASP A 133 -10.63 22.51 3.89
N PHE A 134 -10.68 21.81 2.76
CA PHE A 134 -11.67 20.77 2.51
C PHE A 134 -11.44 19.50 3.34
N MET A 135 -10.18 19.22 3.70
CA MET A 135 -9.82 18.11 4.58
C MET A 135 -8.84 18.62 5.66
N PRO A 136 -9.35 19.43 6.60
CA PRO A 136 -8.50 20.08 7.60
C PRO A 136 -7.84 19.02 8.49
N GLY A 137 -6.56 19.25 8.81
CA GLY A 137 -5.75 18.32 9.60
C GLY A 137 -5.36 17.04 8.85
N GLN A 138 -5.50 16.98 7.52
CA GLN A 138 -4.99 15.88 6.71
C GLN A 138 -3.85 16.36 5.81
N GLN A 139 -2.88 15.49 5.58
CA GLN A 139 -1.71 15.78 4.75
C GLN A 139 -1.26 14.54 3.99
N TYR A 140 -0.58 14.77 2.87
CA TYR A 140 0.27 13.78 2.25
C TYR A 140 1.72 13.98 2.70
N LEU A 141 2.44 12.87 2.88
CA LEU A 141 3.89 12.86 2.97
C LEU A 141 4.41 12.18 1.71
N VAL A 142 5.20 12.92 0.92
CA VAL A 142 5.65 12.52 -0.42
C VAL A 142 7.17 12.55 -0.52
N LEU A 143 7.77 11.50 -1.09
CA LEU A 143 9.20 11.42 -1.45
C LEU A 143 9.32 11.04 -2.92
#